data_AF-A0A7W6HT01-F1
#
_entry.id   AF-A0A7W6HT01-F1
#
_cell.length_a   1.000
_cell.length_b   1.000
_cell.length_c   1.000
_cell.angle_alpha   90.00
_cell.angle_beta   90.00
_cell.angle_gamma   90.00
#
_symmetry.space_group_name_H-M   'P 1'
#
loop_
_entity.id
_entity.type
_entity.pdbx_description
1 polymer ?
#
loop_
_entity_poly.entity_id
_entity_poly.type
_entity_poly.pdbx_seq_one_letter_code
_entity_poly.pdbx_strand_id
1 'polypeptide(L)'
;MTKEEYVASIRELEEIITKYREQEKRLKEQYINENKLFEVNEKVKITTPAFRRAIPDENGRRYMDEECKYGFVEDYEVDNQGNIKYILARMNATGKKSQHRTYYTDLDVLEKVKE
;
A
#
# COMPACT_ATOMS: atom_id res chain seq x y z
N MET A 1 -28.10 -37.47 -6.89
CA MET A 1 -28.17 -36.01 -6.86
C MET A 1 -28.94 -35.55 -8.09
N THR A 2 -30.07 -34.88 -7.89
CA THR A 2 -30.89 -34.29 -8.95
C THR A 2 -30.35 -32.93 -9.36
N LYS A 3 -30.84 -32.39 -10.49
CA LYS A 3 -30.49 -31.03 -10.93
C LYS A 3 -30.88 -29.97 -9.89
N GLU A 4 -32.02 -30.15 -9.24
CA GLU A 4 -32.54 -29.23 -8.23
C GLU A 4 -31.68 -29.26 -6.96
N GLU A 5 -31.28 -30.46 -6.52
CA GLU A 5 -30.34 -30.65 -5.41
C GLU A 5 -28.99 -30.00 -5.71
N TYR A 6 -28.46 -30.17 -6.93
CA TYR A 6 -27.20 -29.54 -7.34
C TYR A 6 -27.25 -28.00 -7.31
N VAL A 7 -28.34 -27.40 -7.84
CA VAL A 7 -28.52 -25.94 -7.84
C VAL A 7 -28.69 -25.40 -6.43
N ALA A 8 -29.41 -26.12 -5.56
CA ALA A 8 -29.55 -25.75 -4.15
C ALA A 8 -28.18 -25.75 -3.44
N SER A 9 -27.37 -26.80 -3.63
CA SER A 9 -26.03 -26.88 -3.04
C SER A 9 -25.09 -25.77 -3.50
N ILE A 10 -25.15 -25.35 -4.78
CA ILE A 10 -24.34 -24.21 -5.25
C ILE A 10 -24.75 -22.90 -4.55
N ARG A 11 -26.05 -22.64 -4.42
CA ARG A 11 -26.52 -21.42 -3.75
C ARG A 11 -26.08 -21.36 -2.29
N GLU A 12 -26.16 -22.49 -1.59
CA GLU A 12 -25.65 -22.59 -0.21
C GLU A 12 -24.15 -22.27 -0.14
N LEU A 13 -23.36 -22.79 -1.09
CA LEU A 13 -21.93 -22.48 -1.16
C LEU A 13 -21.66 -21.00 -1.48
N GLU A 14 -22.42 -20.38 -2.38
CA GLU A 14 -22.30 -18.95 -2.71
C GLU A 14 -22.60 -18.06 -1.50
N GLU A 15 -23.62 -18.40 -0.72
CA GLU A 15 -23.93 -17.69 0.54
C GLU A 15 -22.81 -17.82 1.56
N ILE A 16 -22.24 -19.03 1.71
CA ILE A 16 -21.10 -19.28 2.60
C ILE A 16 -19.89 -18.44 2.15
N ILE A 17 -19.56 -18.45 0.85
CA ILE A 17 -18.46 -17.67 0.28
C ILE A 17 -18.67 -16.17 0.55
N THR A 18 -19.89 -15.67 0.36
CA THR A 18 -20.21 -14.25 0.58
C THR A 18 -19.99 -13.86 2.05
N LYS A 19 -20.49 -14.67 2.99
CA LYS A 19 -20.27 -14.47 4.43
C LYS A 19 -18.78 -14.42 4.79
N TYR A 20 -17.99 -15.35 4.26
CA TYR A 20 -16.54 -15.37 4.54
C TYR A 20 -15.80 -14.19 3.91
N ARG A 21 -16.19 -13.72 2.72
CA ARG A 21 -15.61 -12.51 2.10
C ARG A 21 -15.92 -11.26 2.93
N GLU A 22 -17.13 -11.13 3.45
CA GLU A 22 -17.49 -10.03 4.35
C GLU A 22 -16.70 -10.08 5.65
N GLN A 23 -16.53 -11.27 6.24
CA GLN A 23 -15.71 -11.47 7.42
C GLN A 23 -14.25 -11.11 7.16
N GLU A 24 -13.68 -11.55 6.04
CA GLU A 24 -12.32 -11.22 5.62
C GLU A 24 -12.14 -9.70 5.50
N LYS A 25 -13.09 -9.00 4.87
CA LYS A 25 -13.04 -7.54 4.74
C LYS A 25 -13.02 -6.85 6.11
N ARG A 26 -13.90 -7.26 7.04
CA ARG A 26 -13.95 -6.70 8.40
C ARG A 26 -12.65 -6.92 9.16
N LEU A 27 -12.09 -8.13 9.07
CA LEU A 27 -10.82 -8.46 9.72
C LEU A 27 -9.66 -7.63 9.15
N LYS A 28 -9.61 -7.44 7.83
CA LYS A 28 -8.61 -6.58 7.18
C LYS A 28 -8.74 -5.14 7.64
N GLU A 29 -9.95 -4.57 7.65
CA GLU A 29 -10.19 -3.21 8.12
C GLU A 29 -9.77 -3.03 9.59
N GLN A 30 -10.11 -3.99 10.47
CA GLN A 30 -9.71 -3.97 11.87
C GLN A 30 -8.18 -4.01 11.99
N TYR A 31 -7.53 -4.95 11.30
CA TYR A 31 -6.08 -5.09 11.32
C TYR A 31 -5.37 -3.81 10.86
N ILE A 32 -5.81 -3.20 9.76
CA ILE A 32 -5.27 -1.93 9.27
C ILE A 32 -5.46 -0.84 10.31
N ASN A 33 -6.66 -0.71 10.90
CA ASN A 33 -6.93 0.34 11.88
C ASN A 33 -6.06 0.24 13.13
N GLU A 34 -5.76 -0.98 13.57
CA GLU A 34 -4.92 -1.23 14.76
C GLU A 34 -3.42 -1.07 14.48
N ASN A 35 -2.96 -1.30 13.25
CA ASN A 35 -1.53 -1.42 12.92
C ASN A 35 -0.98 -0.37 11.94
N LYS A 36 -1.84 0.47 11.34
CA LYS A 36 -1.39 1.55 10.45
C LYS A 36 -0.48 2.52 11.20
N LEU A 37 0.56 2.98 10.51
CA LEU A 37 1.52 3.98 10.99
C LEU A 37 1.14 5.38 10.55
N PHE A 38 0.40 5.50 9.44
CA PHE A 38 -0.01 6.76 8.84
C PHE A 38 -1.52 6.75 8.60
N GLU A 39 -2.17 7.88 8.85
CA GLU A 39 -3.60 8.06 8.59
C GLU A 39 -3.88 8.47 7.15
N VAL A 40 -5.15 8.33 6.72
CA VAL A 40 -5.58 8.82 5.40
C VAL A 40 -5.41 10.34 5.35
N ASN A 41 -4.92 10.84 4.23
CA ASN A 41 -4.52 12.23 3.97
C ASN A 41 -3.28 12.71 4.75
N GLU A 42 -2.61 11.83 5.49
CA GLU A 42 -1.36 12.19 6.14
C GLU A 42 -0.25 12.43 5.13
N LYS A 43 0.52 13.50 5.34
CA LYS A 43 1.69 13.81 4.52
C LYS A 43 2.88 12.97 4.97
N VAL A 44 3.41 12.19 4.04
CA VAL A 44 4.55 11.31 4.26
C VAL A 44 5.74 11.73 3.39
N LYS A 45 6.93 11.66 3.96
CA LYS A 45 8.21 11.77 3.26
C LYS A 45 8.67 10.37 2.90
N ILE A 46 9.07 10.19 1.65
CA ILE A 46 9.61 8.96 1.10
C ILE A 46 11.10 9.22 0.86
N THR A 47 11.96 8.51 1.57
CA THR A 47 13.41 8.64 1.43
C THR A 47 13.96 7.38 0.77
N THR A 48 14.54 7.54 -0.42
CA THR A 48 15.27 6.46 -1.10
C THR A 48 16.75 6.54 -0.72
N PRO A 49 17.29 5.53 -0.03
CA PRO A 49 18.68 5.54 0.44
C PRO A 49 19.71 5.63 -0.69
N ALA A 50 20.80 6.35 -0.46
CA ALA A 50 21.89 6.59 -1.41
C ALA A 50 22.49 5.29 -1.98
N PHE A 51 22.65 4.25 -1.14
CA PHE A 51 23.25 2.98 -1.56
C PHE A 51 22.46 2.25 -2.66
N ARG A 52 21.18 2.57 -2.84
CA ARG A 52 20.34 2.01 -3.91
C ARG A 52 20.47 2.76 -5.22
N ARG A 53 21.00 3.98 -5.18
CA ARG A 53 21.18 4.85 -6.32
C ARG A 53 22.63 4.80 -6.76
N ALA A 54 23.01 3.73 -7.45
CA ALA A 54 24.34 3.61 -8.04
C ALA A 54 24.24 3.56 -9.56
N ILE A 55 24.98 4.42 -10.26
CA ILE A 55 25.11 4.38 -11.71
C ILE A 55 26.50 3.82 -12.04
N PRO A 56 26.60 2.83 -12.95
CA PRO A 56 27.90 2.38 -13.45
C PRO A 56 28.64 3.54 -14.12
N ASP A 57 29.91 3.73 -13.76
CA ASP A 57 30.79 4.71 -14.40
C ASP A 57 32.19 4.14 -14.66
N GLU A 58 33.08 4.92 -15.25
CA GLU A 58 34.45 4.51 -15.62
C GLU A 58 35.29 4.05 -14.40
N ASN A 59 34.92 4.46 -13.19
CA ASN A 59 35.58 4.10 -11.93
C ASN A 59 34.82 3.01 -11.15
N GLY A 60 33.80 2.38 -11.75
CA GLY A 60 33.00 1.32 -11.16
C GLY A 60 31.56 1.76 -10.88
N ARG A 61 31.28 2.29 -9.69
CA ARG A 61 29.94 2.73 -9.28
C ARG A 61 29.99 4.11 -8.66
N ARG A 62 29.20 5.03 -9.21
CA ARG A 62 28.91 6.32 -8.59
C ARG A 62 27.63 6.24 -7.78
N TYR A 63 27.76 6.40 -6.47
CA TYR A 63 26.62 6.54 -5.57
C TYR A 63 26.04 7.95 -5.71
N MET A 64 24.71 8.04 -5.82
CA MET A 64 23.97 9.30 -5.79
C MET A 64 23.51 9.58 -4.37
N ASP A 65 23.31 10.86 -4.06
CA ASP A 65 22.73 11.28 -2.79
C ASP A 65 21.33 10.70 -2.58
N GLU A 66 20.84 10.73 -1.35
CA GLU A 66 19.48 10.30 -1.02
C GLU A 66 18.44 11.08 -1.83
N GLU A 67 17.39 10.39 -2.28
CA GLU A 67 16.25 11.05 -2.92
C GLU A 67 15.12 11.22 -1.91
N CYS A 68 14.60 12.44 -1.77
CA CYS A 68 13.42 12.70 -0.96
C CYS A 68 12.24 13.07 -1.85
N LYS A 69 11.15 12.30 -1.71
CA LYS A 69 9.85 12.58 -2.32
C LYS A 69 8.81 12.78 -1.23
N TYR A 70 7.69 13.39 -1.58
CA TYR A 70 6.58 13.57 -0.66
C TYR A 70 5.29 13.07 -1.30
N GLY A 71 4.45 12.47 -0.47
CA GLY A 71 3.14 12.00 -0.86
C GLY A 71 2.12 12.15 0.26
N PHE A 72 0.87 11.85 -0.08
CA PHE A 72 -0.25 11.80 0.85
C PHE A 72 -0.87 10.42 0.80
N VAL A 73 -1.18 9.85 1.96
CA VAL A 73 -1.87 8.55 2.04
C VAL A 73 -3.28 8.69 1.47
N GLU A 74 -3.62 7.86 0.49
CA GLU A 74 -4.97 7.76 -0.07
C GLU A 74 -5.74 6.59 0.49
N ASP A 75 -5.06 5.44 0.62
CA ASP A 75 -5.67 4.17 0.98
C ASP A 75 -4.57 3.18 1.44
N TYR A 76 -4.98 1.97 1.77
CA TYR A 76 -4.13 0.90 2.27
C TYR A 76 -4.34 -0.38 1.48
N GLU A 77 -3.29 -1.20 1.44
CA GLU A 77 -3.34 -2.56 0.92
C GLU A 77 -2.64 -3.48 1.92
N VAL A 78 -3.14 -4.69 2.12
CA VAL A 78 -2.49 -5.69 2.97
C VAL A 78 -2.04 -6.82 2.05
N ASP A 79 -0.74 -7.06 2.01
CA ASP A 79 -0.20 -8.17 1.22
C ASP A 79 -0.45 -9.54 1.89
N ASN A 80 -0.13 -10.61 1.17
CA ASN A 80 -0.33 -11.98 1.67
C ASN A 80 0.56 -12.33 2.88
N GLN A 81 1.54 -11.49 3.24
CA GLN A 81 2.39 -11.64 4.41
C GLN A 81 1.89 -10.80 5.60
N GLY A 82 0.83 -10.01 5.40
CA GLY A 82 0.26 -9.12 6.41
C GLY A 82 0.89 -7.73 6.45
N ASN A 83 1.80 -7.38 5.54
CA ASN A 83 2.38 -6.04 5.55
C ASN A 83 1.38 -5.03 5.01
N ILE A 84 1.21 -3.92 5.74
CA ILE A 84 0.39 -2.78 5.29
C ILE A 84 1.21 -1.94 4.32
N LYS A 85 0.79 -1.92 3.06
CA LYS A 85 1.26 -1.01 2.02
C LYS A 85 0.34 0.21 1.94
N TYR A 86 0.92 1.37 1.75
CA TYR A 86 0.21 2.63 1.65
C TYR A 86 0.07 3.02 0.18
N ILE A 87 -1.13 3.33 -0.25
CA ILE A 87 -1.36 3.91 -1.58
C ILE A 87 -1.13 5.41 -1.44
N LEU A 88 -0.10 5.93 -2.11
CA LEU A 88 0.32 7.33 -1.96
C LEU A 88 -0.02 8.16 -3.20
N ALA A 89 -0.67 9.30 -2.99
CA ALA A 89 -0.76 10.37 -3.97
C ALA A 89 0.51 11.22 -3.94
N ARG A 90 1.00 11.64 -5.10
CA ARG A 90 2.17 12.51 -5.23
C ARG A 90 1.86 13.90 -4.68
N MET A 91 2.83 14.54 -4.03
CA MET A 91 2.77 15.98 -3.76
C MET A 91 3.15 16.79 -5.01
N ASN A 92 2.33 17.78 -5.37
CA ASN A 92 2.62 18.69 -6.47
C ASN A 92 3.63 19.78 -6.07
N ALA A 93 4.06 20.61 -7.03
CA ALA A 93 5.04 21.69 -6.78
C ALA A 93 4.55 22.74 -5.76
N THR A 94 3.23 22.87 -5.57
CA THR A 94 2.63 23.79 -4.57
C THR A 94 2.50 23.17 -3.18
N GLY A 95 2.97 21.93 -2.97
CA GLY A 95 2.86 21.22 -1.70
C GLY A 95 1.52 20.53 -1.45
N LYS A 96 0.59 20.52 -2.42
CA LYS A 96 -0.74 19.93 -2.31
C LYS A 96 -0.80 18.51 -2.89
N LYS A 97 -1.79 17.74 -2.46
CA LYS A 97 -2.11 16.41 -3.00
C LYS A 97 -2.41 16.50 -4.50
N SER A 98 -1.72 15.68 -5.30
CA SER A 98 -1.95 15.52 -6.74
C SER A 98 -2.91 14.36 -7.02
N GLN A 99 -3.51 14.33 -8.21
CA GLN A 99 -4.25 13.16 -8.71
C GLN A 99 -3.33 12.01 -9.12
N HIS A 100 -2.06 12.31 -9.39
CA HIS A 100 -1.09 11.28 -9.78
C HIS A 100 -0.57 10.54 -8.54
N ARG A 101 -0.43 9.22 -8.65
CA ARG A 101 0.18 8.39 -7.61
C ARG A 101 1.69 8.58 -7.56
N THR A 102 2.25 8.29 -6.40
CA THR A 102 3.69 8.06 -6.21
C THR A 102 3.88 6.66 -5.66
N TYR A 103 5.00 6.05 -6.00
CA TYR A 103 5.34 4.71 -5.57
C TYR A 103 6.57 4.76 -4.67
N TYR A 104 6.67 3.74 -3.83
CA TYR A 104 7.82 3.45 -3.02
C TYR A 104 8.00 1.92 -3.00
N THR A 105 9.16 1.50 -2.53
CA THR A 105 9.59 0.11 -2.42
C THR A 105 9.85 -0.22 -0.97
N ASP A 106 9.95 -1.51 -0.64
CA ASP A 106 10.12 -1.98 0.74
C ASP A 106 11.46 -1.54 1.40
N LEU A 107 12.35 -0.87 0.67
CA LEU A 107 13.58 -0.30 1.24
C LEU A 107 13.62 1.24 1.16
N ASP A 108 12.54 1.86 0.69
CA ASP A 108 12.33 3.28 0.93
C ASP A 108 11.84 3.45 2.37
N VAL A 109 12.28 4.52 3.02
CA VAL A 109 11.86 4.84 4.37
C VAL A 109 10.71 5.84 4.29
N LEU A 110 9.59 5.49 4.92
CA LEU A 110 8.44 6.38 5.08
C LEU A 110 8.49 7.06 6.43
N GLU A 111 8.40 8.39 6.43
CA GLU A 111 8.40 9.21 7.66
C GLU A 111 7.21 10.16 7.66
N LYS A 112 6.59 10.33 8.83
CA LYS A 112 5.55 11.36 9.04
C LYS A 112 6.19 12.74 8.95
N VAL A 113 5.63 13.61 8.12
CA VAL A 113 6.03 15.02 8.09
C VAL A 113 5.27 15.75 9.19
N LYS A 114 5.99 16.26 10.20
CA LYS A 114 5.42 17.19 11.17
C LYS A 114 5.28 18.56 10.48
N GLU A 115 4.08 19.12 10.49
CA GLU A 115 3.82 20.51 10.08
C GLU A 115 4.29 21.50 11.13
#